data_AF-A0A0N0D3R8-F1
#
_entry.id   AF-A0A0N0D3R8-F1
#
_cell.length_a   1.000
_cell.length_b   1.000
_cell.length_c   1.000
_cell.angle_alpha   90.00
_cell.angle_beta   90.00
_cell.angle_gamma   90.00
#
_symmetry.space_group_name_H-M   'P 1'
#
loop_
_entity.id
_entity.type
_entity.pdbx_description
1 polymer ?
#
loop_
_entity_poly.entity_id
_entity_poly.type
_entity_poly.pdbx_seq_one_letter_code
_entity_poly.pdbx_strand_id
1 'polypeptide(L)'
;MNMNKKIFPVLECMEYEEFCDRVELLRDLENWIKNIYSKKSSSTSIISPRRLGKTVLLERLVNTVFFKPEYRVAPIYLSMGSEKMTLRDFLLQYATTFFRQYIAYCLQEPKLYQQGSATLSALTKLNTNNKDVKIAQQMINDFINQYESEGYEKAMLHWINFIPVPEQLANYSNTRVAIIIDEFQEMKFSVYETTPEKLIEYQAKGLLTDLAATDLTVSYRRQSQSRDAPMLISGSAVTMIFKTVMGGPLGGRFGFKYVKPLSIPDGAALLNQLIKIYIPGTSISVENAIYASTQVGGHPYYLYCLAMSDLEKKFDTKASIDDLIHFEVTKGKIFGFWQTHFQNNRKYINEDNDHELGKKIIYYFIRYNNQPVDIKEIAQKLSVSKKVIEEKIEKLYFADLVWRTEGRYYTFNDICLMRYIKFVYEKDLEDIDKIDLSQQGSFNNLKGRFLEMVIQVTMMKFNQEEIQGEYFGKSGWIKVPLFDVVDTRQVKASITRSFQIDVFARKGTITWICECKYTKTKMNMNQVHKLEEAAEAVVLEAKEAGANIPDVQLWLISTGGFTDEVLNYVKNKENIYYSDENGINEIFRLYGGNYHIPVFV
;
A
#
# COMPACT_ATOMS: atom_id res chain seq x y z
N MET A 1 -1.32 -13.02 28.21
CA MET A 1 -0.64 -14.29 27.89
C MET A 1 0.85 -13.98 27.77
N ASN A 2 1.70 -14.47 28.67
CA ASN A 2 3.13 -14.21 28.63
C ASN A 2 3.73 -14.82 27.35
N MET A 3 4.01 -13.99 26.34
CA MET A 3 4.87 -14.39 25.24
C MET A 3 6.27 -14.61 25.84
N ASN A 4 6.73 -15.85 25.92
CA ASN A 4 8.16 -16.11 26.01
C ASN A 4 8.84 -15.24 24.94
N LYS A 5 9.76 -14.34 25.34
CA LYS A 5 10.49 -13.44 24.42
C LYS A 5 11.21 -14.29 23.37
N LYS A 6 10.52 -14.58 22.27
CA LYS A 6 11.07 -15.31 21.12
C LYS A 6 12.09 -14.37 20.49
N ILE A 7 13.34 -14.81 20.42
CA ILE A 7 14.40 -14.02 19.80
C ILE A 7 14.18 -14.10 18.29
N PHE A 8 13.88 -12.97 17.66
CA PHE A 8 13.69 -12.90 16.22
C PHE A 8 15.03 -12.89 15.46
N PRO A 9 15.10 -13.51 14.27
CA PRO A 9 16.26 -13.42 13.38
C PRO A 9 16.59 -12.00 12.94
N VAL A 10 15.55 -11.20 12.66
CA VAL A 10 15.67 -9.78 12.32
C VAL A 10 14.90 -8.98 13.37
N LEU A 11 15.55 -7.96 13.91
CA LEU A 11 14.88 -6.99 14.78
C LEU A 11 13.95 -6.14 13.91
N GLU A 12 12.64 -6.25 14.12
CA GLU A 12 11.67 -5.45 13.40
C GLU A 12 11.78 -4.00 13.85
N CYS A 13 11.72 -3.06 12.91
CA CYS A 13 11.78 -1.63 13.23
C CYS A 13 10.44 -1.04 13.71
N MET A 14 9.38 -1.86 13.74
CA MET A 14 8.08 -1.51 14.33
C MET A 14 7.60 -2.63 15.25
N GLU A 15 6.91 -2.26 16.34
CA GLU A 15 6.30 -3.21 17.26
C GLU A 15 5.16 -4.01 16.59
N TYR A 16 4.80 -5.15 17.19
CA TYR A 16 3.80 -6.04 16.60
C TYR A 16 2.45 -5.35 16.40
N GLU A 17 2.05 -4.53 17.38
CA GLU A 17 0.78 -3.81 17.45
C GLU A 17 0.67 -2.65 16.43
N GLU A 18 1.77 -2.22 15.80
CA GLU A 18 1.78 -1.12 14.82
C GLU A 18 1.61 -1.60 13.36
N PHE A 19 1.56 -2.91 13.15
CA PHE A 19 1.44 -3.48 11.81
C PHE A 19 -0.01 -3.85 11.48
N CYS A 20 -0.58 -3.22 10.46
CA CYS A 20 -1.97 -3.41 10.05
C CYS A 20 -2.11 -3.84 8.56
N ASP A 21 -3.23 -4.50 8.22
CA ASP A 21 -3.73 -4.89 6.89
C ASP A 21 -2.92 -5.93 6.08
N ARG A 22 -1.60 -5.75 5.92
CA ARG A 22 -0.76 -6.38 4.86
C ARG A 22 -0.67 -7.92 4.84
N VAL A 23 -1.57 -8.62 5.50
CA VAL A 23 -1.76 -10.07 5.57
C VAL A 23 -1.83 -10.72 4.20
N GLU A 24 -2.58 -10.18 3.23
CA GLU A 24 -2.66 -10.79 1.89
C GLU A 24 -1.31 -10.74 1.17
N LEU A 25 -0.65 -9.58 1.20
CA LEU A 25 0.68 -9.42 0.60
C LEU A 25 1.72 -10.31 1.29
N LEU A 26 1.70 -10.40 2.63
CA LEU A 26 2.56 -11.33 3.39
C LEU A 26 2.29 -12.78 3.01
N ARG A 27 1.01 -13.19 2.93
CA ARG A 27 0.60 -14.55 2.57
C ARG A 27 1.08 -14.91 1.17
N ASP A 28 0.97 -13.99 0.22
CA ASP A 28 1.48 -14.19 -1.13
C ASP A 28 3.01 -14.37 -1.15
N LEU A 29 3.74 -13.55 -0.39
CA LEU A 29 5.20 -13.63 -0.33
C LEU A 29 5.67 -14.89 0.40
N GLU A 30 4.94 -15.32 1.42
CA GLU A 30 5.18 -16.59 2.09
C GLU A 30 4.95 -17.76 1.13
N ASN A 31 3.84 -17.74 0.38
CA ASN A 31 3.56 -18.72 -0.66
C ASN A 31 4.64 -18.72 -1.76
N TRP A 32 5.13 -17.53 -2.14
CA TRP A 32 6.26 -17.39 -3.05
C TRP A 32 7.51 -18.10 -2.49
N ILE A 33 7.86 -17.90 -1.22
CA ILE A 33 8.99 -18.60 -0.59
C ILE A 33 8.79 -20.10 -0.56
N LYS A 34 7.62 -20.57 -0.09
CA LYS A 34 7.30 -21.99 0.00
C LYS A 34 7.46 -22.72 -1.35
N ASN A 35 7.10 -22.03 -2.44
CA ASN A 35 7.17 -22.58 -3.80
C ASN A 35 8.60 -22.64 -4.37
N ILE A 36 9.59 -21.98 -3.76
CA ILE A 36 11.01 -22.02 -4.17
C ILE A 36 11.56 -23.44 -4.08
N TYR A 37 11.21 -24.20 -3.03
CA TYR A 37 11.70 -25.57 -2.87
C TYR A 37 11.39 -26.44 -4.10
N SER A 38 10.20 -26.24 -4.68
CA SER A 38 9.73 -26.94 -5.89
C SER A 38 10.13 -26.26 -7.21
N LYS A 39 10.99 -25.24 -7.17
CA LYS A 39 11.43 -24.44 -8.33
C LYS A 39 10.28 -23.79 -9.11
N LYS A 40 9.17 -23.46 -8.44
CA LYS A 40 7.98 -22.85 -9.06
C LYS A 40 7.98 -21.33 -9.00
N SER A 41 8.79 -20.75 -8.12
CA SER A 41 8.90 -19.30 -7.94
C SER A 41 10.02 -18.72 -8.80
N SER A 42 9.74 -17.57 -9.42
CA SER A 42 10.72 -16.72 -10.09
C SER A 42 11.01 -15.47 -9.26
N SER A 43 12.08 -14.74 -9.58
CA SER A 43 12.37 -13.49 -8.88
C SER A 43 11.23 -12.46 -9.01
N THR A 44 11.03 -11.66 -7.97
CA THR A 44 9.97 -10.65 -7.89
C THR A 44 10.46 -9.38 -7.17
N SER A 45 9.71 -8.30 -7.30
CA SER A 45 10.05 -6.99 -6.75
C SER A 45 8.87 -6.38 -6.01
N ILE A 46 9.15 -5.68 -4.92
CA ILE A 46 8.21 -4.89 -4.13
C ILE A 46 8.62 -3.42 -4.22
N ILE A 47 7.81 -2.61 -4.89
CA ILE A 47 8.17 -1.23 -5.20
C ILE A 47 7.07 -0.31 -4.71
N SER A 48 7.48 0.79 -4.08
CA SER A 48 6.58 1.86 -3.68
C SER A 48 7.42 3.06 -3.26
N PRO A 49 6.84 4.26 -3.20
CA PRO A 49 7.47 5.39 -2.51
C PRO A 49 7.95 5.04 -1.09
N ARG A 50 8.84 5.89 -0.56
CA ARG A 50 9.33 5.77 0.82
C ARG A 50 8.17 5.80 1.81
N ARG A 51 8.37 5.21 2.98
CA ARG A 51 7.45 5.30 4.13
C ARG A 51 6.08 4.59 3.99
N LEU A 52 5.95 3.63 3.08
CA LEU A 52 4.76 2.78 2.92
C LEU A 52 4.84 1.39 3.61
N GLY A 53 5.92 1.12 4.34
CA GLY A 53 6.09 -0.10 5.15
C GLY A 53 6.74 -1.30 4.45
N LYS A 54 7.51 -1.09 3.36
CA LYS A 54 8.23 -2.15 2.64
C LYS A 54 9.22 -2.91 3.53
N THR A 55 10.10 -2.20 4.23
CA THR A 55 11.10 -2.78 5.14
C THR A 55 10.44 -3.65 6.20
N VAL A 56 9.42 -3.13 6.90
CA VAL A 56 8.68 -3.88 7.94
C VAL A 56 8.04 -5.15 7.38
N LEU A 57 7.48 -5.07 6.16
CA LEU A 57 6.91 -6.23 5.47
C LEU A 57 7.98 -7.32 5.22
N LEU A 58 9.18 -6.93 4.79
CA LEU A 58 10.28 -7.86 4.52
C LEU A 58 10.85 -8.45 5.81
N GLU A 59 11.07 -7.63 6.84
CA GLU A 59 11.54 -8.09 8.17
C GLU A 59 10.57 -9.14 8.73
N ARG A 60 9.27 -8.85 8.69
CA ARG A 60 8.23 -9.76 9.18
C ARG A 60 8.13 -11.04 8.35
N LEU A 61 8.32 -10.96 7.03
CA LEU A 61 8.40 -12.13 6.16
C LEU A 61 9.58 -13.04 6.56
N VAL A 62 10.76 -12.47 6.77
CA VAL A 62 11.97 -13.20 7.18
C VAL A 62 11.74 -13.88 8.53
N ASN A 63 11.24 -13.13 9.52
CA ASN A 63 10.95 -13.65 10.85
C ASN A 63 9.91 -14.77 10.83
N THR A 64 8.90 -14.68 9.95
CA THR A 64 7.88 -15.71 9.79
C THR A 64 8.45 -16.98 9.15
N VAL A 65 9.25 -16.84 8.09
CA VAL A 65 9.78 -17.96 7.30
C VAL A 65 10.93 -18.67 7.99
N PHE A 66 11.78 -17.95 8.70
CA PHE A 66 12.94 -18.53 9.37
C PHE A 66 12.56 -19.69 10.29
N PHE A 67 11.45 -19.54 11.02
CA PHE A 67 10.91 -20.56 11.93
C PHE A 67 10.07 -21.64 11.24
N LYS A 68 10.14 -21.76 9.91
CA LYS A 68 9.48 -22.81 9.11
C LYS A 68 10.53 -23.66 8.38
N PRO A 69 11.34 -24.45 9.11
CA PRO A 69 12.37 -25.31 8.51
C PRO A 69 11.79 -26.35 7.53
N GLU A 70 10.51 -26.70 7.67
CA GLU A 70 9.80 -27.57 6.74
C GLU A 70 9.70 -27.01 5.31
N TYR A 71 9.86 -25.69 5.14
CA TYR A 71 9.92 -25.08 3.80
C TYR A 71 11.23 -25.40 3.08
N ARG A 72 12.31 -25.71 3.83
CA ARG A 72 13.67 -25.95 3.27
C ARG A 72 14.14 -24.83 2.34
N VAL A 73 13.84 -23.59 2.73
CA VAL A 73 14.22 -22.38 2.00
C VAL A 73 14.76 -21.39 3.02
N ALA A 74 16.06 -21.12 2.98
CA ALA A 74 16.70 -20.14 3.84
C ALA A 74 16.37 -18.72 3.35
N PRO A 75 15.68 -17.88 4.16
CA PRO A 75 15.52 -16.47 3.84
C PRO A 75 16.84 -15.77 4.13
N ILE A 76 17.45 -15.15 3.13
CA ILE A 76 18.65 -14.33 3.28
C ILE A 76 18.22 -12.88 3.13
N TYR A 77 18.37 -12.10 4.19
CA TYR A 77 17.97 -10.70 4.25
C TYR A 77 19.18 -9.77 4.24
N LEU A 78 19.25 -8.93 3.21
CA LEU A 78 20.28 -7.94 3.00
C LEU A 78 19.63 -6.55 2.99
N SER A 79 19.90 -5.76 4.02
CA SER A 79 19.46 -4.37 4.09
C SER A 79 20.56 -3.46 3.54
N MET A 80 20.29 -2.76 2.45
CA MET A 80 21.24 -1.81 1.88
C MET A 80 21.14 -0.46 2.57
N GLY A 81 22.29 0.06 3.04
CA GLY A 81 22.42 1.42 3.53
C GLY A 81 22.91 2.38 2.44
N SER A 82 22.88 3.68 2.73
CA SER A 82 23.46 4.72 1.87
C SER A 82 24.95 4.96 2.11
N GLU A 83 25.56 4.21 3.03
CA GLU A 83 26.97 4.32 3.38
C GLU A 83 27.85 3.94 2.18
N LYS A 84 28.88 4.76 1.92
CA LYS A 84 29.81 4.52 0.83
C LYS A 84 30.91 3.57 1.31
N MET A 85 31.21 2.53 0.54
CA MET A 85 32.24 1.55 0.89
C MET A 85 33.00 1.05 -0.34
N THR A 86 34.14 0.40 -0.12
CA THR A 86 34.88 -0.24 -1.20
C THR A 86 34.16 -1.52 -1.67
N LEU A 87 34.36 -1.90 -2.93
CA LEU A 87 33.82 -3.15 -3.47
C LEU A 87 34.30 -4.38 -2.70
N ARG A 88 35.54 -4.34 -2.23
CA ARG A 88 36.13 -5.42 -1.46
C ARG A 88 35.47 -5.57 -0.09
N ASP A 89 35.24 -4.46 0.62
CA ASP A 89 34.54 -4.47 1.91
C ASP A 89 33.08 -4.90 1.76
N PHE A 90 32.41 -4.38 0.72
CA PHE A 90 31.03 -4.77 0.39
C PHE A 90 30.93 -6.27 0.13
N LEU A 91 31.83 -6.83 -0.67
CA LEU A 91 31.88 -8.27 -0.96
C LEU A 91 32.03 -9.10 0.32
N LEU A 92 32.96 -8.73 1.21
CA LEU A 92 33.16 -9.43 2.47
C LEU A 92 31.93 -9.35 3.37
N GLN A 93 31.30 -8.17 3.47
CA GLN A 93 30.07 -7.98 4.25
C GLN A 93 28.91 -8.81 3.68
N TYR A 94 28.75 -8.82 2.35
CA TYR A 94 27.73 -9.58 1.66
C TYR A 94 27.93 -11.09 1.88
N ALA A 95 29.14 -11.60 1.65
CA ALA A 95 29.47 -13.02 1.82
C ALA A 95 29.29 -13.47 3.28
N THR A 96 29.77 -12.67 4.24
CA THR A 96 29.60 -12.93 5.66
C THR A 96 28.13 -13.00 6.05
N THR A 97 27.33 -12.04 5.59
CA THR A 97 25.89 -11.99 5.90
C THR A 97 25.16 -13.18 5.29
N PHE A 98 25.43 -13.50 4.03
CA PHE A 98 24.83 -14.66 3.34
C PHE A 98 25.10 -15.97 4.08
N PHE A 99 26.38 -16.30 4.33
CA PHE A 99 26.73 -17.57 4.95
C PHE A 99 26.27 -17.64 6.41
N ARG A 100 26.38 -16.54 7.17
CA ARG A 100 25.89 -16.48 8.55
C ARG A 100 24.39 -16.79 8.62
N GLN A 101 23.59 -16.12 7.79
CA GLN A 101 22.14 -16.29 7.79
C GLN A 101 21.72 -17.68 7.28
N TYR A 102 22.39 -18.21 6.26
CA TYR A 102 22.16 -19.57 5.77
C TYR A 102 22.43 -20.63 6.85
N ILE A 103 23.58 -20.55 7.52
CA ILE A 103 23.95 -21.47 8.61
C ILE A 103 22.99 -21.31 9.79
N ALA A 104 22.64 -20.07 10.16
CA ALA A 104 21.67 -19.79 11.20
C ALA A 104 20.32 -20.44 10.92
N TYR A 105 19.82 -20.39 9.68
CA TYR A 105 18.58 -21.07 9.29
C TYR A 105 18.71 -22.58 9.37
N CYS A 106 19.79 -23.15 8.85
CA CYS A 106 20.03 -24.60 8.87
C CYS A 106 20.11 -25.17 10.29
N LEU A 107 20.61 -24.38 11.25
CA LEU A 107 20.70 -24.74 12.66
C LEU A 107 19.49 -24.26 13.50
N GLN A 108 18.60 -23.47 12.90
CA GLN A 108 17.49 -22.78 13.58
C GLN A 108 17.96 -21.91 14.76
N GLU A 109 19.07 -21.19 14.57
CA GLU A 109 19.74 -20.34 15.56
C GLU A 109 19.51 -18.84 15.27
N PRO A 110 18.41 -18.22 15.75
CA PRO A 110 18.08 -16.84 15.43
C PRO A 110 19.12 -15.83 15.92
N LYS A 111 19.80 -16.12 17.05
CA LYS A 111 20.89 -15.27 17.56
C LYS A 111 22.04 -15.16 16.57
N LEU A 112 22.41 -16.26 15.90
CA LEU A 112 23.47 -16.27 14.91
C LEU A 112 23.08 -15.44 13.68
N TYR A 113 21.80 -15.45 13.28
CA TYR A 113 21.31 -14.72 12.11
C TYR A 113 21.62 -13.21 12.18
N GLN A 114 21.40 -12.60 13.34
CA GLN A 114 21.66 -11.17 13.60
C GLN A 114 23.07 -10.85 14.10
N GLN A 115 23.93 -11.86 14.32
CA GLN A 115 25.24 -11.64 14.94
C GLN A 115 26.22 -10.95 13.97
N GLY A 116 26.20 -9.61 13.96
CA GLY A 116 27.05 -8.76 13.12
C GLY A 116 28.56 -9.01 13.30
N SER A 117 28.97 -9.47 14.47
CA SER A 117 30.38 -9.74 14.80
C SER A 117 30.90 -11.11 14.34
N ALA A 118 30.03 -11.98 13.80
CA ALA A 118 30.45 -13.30 13.36
C ALA A 118 31.34 -13.19 12.11
N THR A 119 32.54 -13.77 12.17
CA THR A 119 33.46 -13.82 11.03
C THR A 119 33.30 -15.11 10.25
N LEU A 120 33.64 -15.09 8.96
CA LEU A 120 33.66 -16.29 8.13
C LEU A 120 34.52 -17.41 8.73
N SER A 121 35.69 -17.07 9.29
CA SER A 121 36.58 -18.03 9.95
C SER A 121 36.00 -18.62 11.25
N ALA A 122 35.06 -17.93 11.91
CA ALA A 122 34.33 -18.49 13.05
C ALA A 122 33.25 -19.48 12.58
N LEU A 123 32.55 -19.16 11.48
CA LEU A 123 31.52 -20.02 10.89
C LEU A 123 32.10 -21.37 10.40
N THR A 124 33.31 -21.38 9.87
CA THR A 124 34.00 -22.63 9.43
C THR A 124 34.39 -23.55 10.58
N LYS A 125 34.55 -23.01 11.79
CA LYS A 125 34.91 -23.77 12.99
C LYS A 125 33.72 -24.28 13.79
N LEU A 126 32.49 -23.94 13.39
CA LEU A 126 31.28 -24.44 14.05
C LEU A 126 31.17 -25.96 13.91
N ASN A 127 31.16 -26.67 15.03
CA ASN A 127 30.99 -28.12 15.04
C ASN A 127 29.51 -28.47 14.83
N THR A 128 29.19 -29.19 13.76
CA THR A 128 27.82 -29.60 13.46
C THR A 128 27.76 -30.87 12.61
N ASN A 129 26.66 -31.62 12.77
CA ASN A 129 26.34 -32.78 11.93
C ASN A 129 25.44 -32.43 10.74
N ASN A 130 25.00 -31.17 10.62
CA ASN A 130 24.17 -30.73 9.50
C ASN A 130 24.98 -30.73 8.19
N LYS A 131 24.57 -31.55 7.21
CA LYS A 131 25.25 -31.71 5.91
C LYS A 131 25.24 -30.41 5.10
N ASP A 132 24.14 -29.67 5.11
CA ASP A 132 24.00 -28.41 4.37
C ASP A 132 24.95 -27.34 4.93
N VAL A 133 25.17 -27.33 6.25
CA VAL A 133 26.16 -26.44 6.88
C VAL A 133 27.58 -26.83 6.50
N LYS A 134 27.91 -28.13 6.43
CA LYS A 134 29.26 -28.57 6.00
C LYS A 134 29.59 -28.14 4.58
N ILE A 135 28.61 -28.16 3.67
CA ILE A 135 28.76 -27.66 2.30
C ILE A 135 29.02 -26.15 2.33
N ALA A 136 28.25 -25.39 3.12
CA ALA A 136 28.48 -23.96 3.29
C ALA A 136 29.89 -23.66 3.85
N GLN A 137 30.35 -24.42 4.85
CA GLN A 137 31.70 -24.30 5.43
C GLN A 137 32.81 -24.54 4.41
N GLN A 138 32.64 -25.50 3.50
CA GLN A 138 33.58 -25.72 2.41
C GLN A 138 33.65 -24.51 1.48
N MET A 139 32.50 -23.99 1.05
CA MET A 139 32.44 -22.80 0.19
C MET A 139 32.98 -21.54 0.87
N ILE A 140 32.83 -21.42 2.20
CA ILE A 140 33.46 -20.34 2.97
C ILE A 140 34.98 -20.45 2.91
N ASN A 141 35.57 -21.64 3.10
CA ASN A 141 37.02 -21.82 3.01
C ASN A 141 37.55 -21.44 1.63
N ASP A 142 36.84 -21.85 0.56
CA ASP A 142 37.19 -21.49 -0.81
C ASP A 142 37.14 -19.96 -1.02
N PHE A 143 36.12 -19.31 -0.48
CA PHE A 143 36.00 -17.85 -0.51
C PHE A 143 37.13 -17.15 0.25
N ILE A 144 37.44 -17.57 1.48
CA ILE A 144 38.52 -16.97 2.29
C ILE A 144 39.85 -17.08 1.56
N ASN A 145 40.17 -18.27 1.02
CA ASN A 145 41.42 -18.50 0.29
C ASN A 145 41.55 -17.55 -0.92
N GLN A 146 40.48 -17.35 -1.67
CA GLN A 146 40.47 -16.43 -2.82
C GLN A 146 40.54 -14.96 -2.38
N TYR A 147 39.79 -14.60 -1.34
CA TYR A 147 39.74 -13.24 -0.82
C TYR A 147 41.09 -12.80 -0.26
N GLU A 148 41.79 -13.66 0.50
CA GLU A 148 43.08 -13.34 1.12
C GLU A 148 44.27 -13.36 0.14
N SER A 149 44.23 -14.23 -0.89
CA SER A 149 45.33 -14.36 -1.86
C SER A 149 45.36 -13.27 -2.92
N GLU A 150 44.28 -12.50 -3.08
CA GLU A 150 44.13 -11.52 -4.16
C GLU A 150 43.83 -10.12 -3.60
N GLY A 151 44.42 -9.09 -4.19
CA GLY A 151 44.29 -7.69 -3.74
C GLY A 151 43.02 -6.98 -4.24
N TYR A 152 42.93 -5.67 -4.00
CA TYR A 152 41.79 -4.83 -4.39
C TYR A 152 41.54 -4.81 -5.92
N GLU A 153 42.58 -4.97 -6.74
CA GLU A 153 42.48 -4.97 -8.21
C GLU A 153 41.61 -6.11 -8.77
N LYS A 154 41.37 -7.17 -7.98
CA LYS A 154 40.53 -8.31 -8.38
C LYS A 154 39.16 -8.31 -7.70
N ALA A 155 38.79 -7.24 -6.98
CA ALA A 155 37.52 -7.18 -6.25
C ALA A 155 36.29 -7.38 -7.16
N MET A 156 36.31 -6.84 -8.38
CA MET A 156 35.25 -7.07 -9.37
C MET A 156 35.16 -8.54 -9.81
N LEU A 157 36.31 -9.17 -10.06
CA LEU A 157 36.36 -10.58 -10.43
C LEU A 157 35.80 -11.45 -9.30
N HIS A 158 36.16 -11.15 -8.06
CA HIS A 158 35.62 -11.84 -6.88
C HIS A 158 34.11 -11.65 -6.75
N TRP A 159 33.62 -10.44 -6.95
CA TRP A 159 32.19 -10.16 -6.95
C TRP A 159 31.46 -11.02 -7.99
N ILE A 160 31.94 -11.03 -9.23
CA ILE A 160 31.36 -11.83 -10.31
C ILE A 160 31.37 -13.32 -9.98
N ASN A 161 32.45 -13.82 -9.35
CA ASN A 161 32.56 -15.22 -8.93
C ASN A 161 31.67 -15.56 -7.73
N PHE A 162 31.40 -14.59 -6.86
CA PHE A 162 30.56 -14.78 -5.68
C PHE A 162 29.07 -14.75 -6.00
N ILE A 163 28.64 -13.94 -6.96
CA ILE A 163 27.23 -13.76 -7.34
C ILE A 163 26.47 -15.10 -7.60
N PRO A 164 27.07 -16.12 -8.25
CA PRO A 164 26.47 -17.45 -8.40
C PRO A 164 26.45 -18.34 -7.14
N VAL A 165 27.22 -18.02 -6.09
CA VAL A 165 27.40 -18.87 -4.90
C VAL A 165 26.08 -19.24 -4.21
N PRO A 166 25.10 -18.34 -4.04
CA PRO A 166 23.81 -18.73 -3.47
C PRO A 166 23.07 -19.82 -4.25
N GLU A 167 23.07 -19.73 -5.59
CA GLU A 167 22.47 -20.73 -6.47
C GLU A 167 23.23 -22.06 -6.41
N GLN A 168 24.57 -22.00 -6.40
CA GLN A 168 25.43 -23.18 -6.29
C GLN A 168 25.22 -23.91 -4.96
N LEU A 169 25.22 -23.18 -3.83
CA LEU A 169 24.98 -23.74 -2.51
C LEU A 169 23.59 -24.39 -2.45
N ALA A 170 22.56 -23.70 -2.94
CA ALA A 170 21.20 -24.22 -3.02
C ALA A 170 21.08 -25.47 -3.91
N ASN A 171 21.97 -25.64 -4.88
CA ASN A 171 22.00 -26.82 -5.76
C ASN A 171 22.75 -28.01 -5.15
N TYR A 172 23.80 -27.75 -4.37
CA TYR A 172 24.57 -28.80 -3.70
C TYR A 172 23.95 -29.25 -2.37
N SER A 173 23.12 -28.41 -1.75
CA SER A 173 22.45 -28.70 -0.49
C SER A 173 21.00 -29.15 -0.68
N ASN A 174 20.34 -29.59 0.40
CA ASN A 174 18.91 -29.86 0.41
C ASN A 174 18.07 -28.64 0.83
N THR A 175 18.70 -27.48 1.00
CA THR A 175 18.08 -26.22 1.43
C THR A 175 18.23 -25.18 0.33
N ARG A 176 17.10 -24.77 -0.27
CA ARG A 176 17.09 -23.69 -1.26
C ARG A 176 17.27 -22.33 -0.58
N VAL A 177 17.43 -21.28 -1.38
CA VAL A 177 17.69 -19.93 -0.89
C VAL A 177 16.64 -18.96 -1.41
N ALA A 178 16.18 -18.02 -0.59
CA ALA A 178 15.45 -16.84 -1.02
C ALA A 178 16.34 -15.62 -0.74
N ILE A 179 16.81 -14.93 -1.80
CA ILE A 179 17.63 -13.73 -1.66
C ILE A 179 16.72 -12.52 -1.54
N ILE A 180 16.66 -11.89 -0.37
CA ILE A 180 15.83 -10.73 -0.07
C ILE A 180 16.74 -9.51 0.09
N ILE A 181 16.65 -8.54 -0.83
CA ILE A 181 17.46 -7.32 -0.79
C ILE A 181 16.55 -6.11 -0.61
N ASP A 182 16.63 -5.46 0.55
CA ASP A 182 15.91 -4.21 0.83
C ASP A 182 16.69 -3.02 0.27
N GLU A 183 15.97 -2.08 -0.38
CA GLU A 183 16.53 -0.92 -1.06
C GLU A 183 17.63 -1.30 -2.09
N PHE A 184 17.31 -2.27 -2.96
CA PHE A 184 18.20 -2.83 -3.99
C PHE A 184 18.86 -1.77 -4.88
N GLN A 185 18.19 -0.64 -5.05
CA GLN A 185 18.67 0.45 -5.88
C GLN A 185 19.96 1.10 -5.32
N GLU A 186 20.22 0.99 -4.02
CA GLU A 186 21.43 1.55 -3.38
C GLU A 186 22.71 0.86 -3.85
N MET A 187 22.62 -0.39 -4.33
CA MET A 187 23.75 -1.12 -4.94
C MET A 187 24.30 -0.46 -6.21
N LYS A 188 23.59 0.54 -6.75
CA LYS A 188 24.04 1.33 -7.90
C LYS A 188 25.00 2.46 -7.50
N PHE A 189 24.93 2.92 -6.25
CA PHE A 189 25.55 4.19 -5.84
C PHE A 189 26.45 4.09 -4.60
N SER A 190 26.35 3.00 -3.82
CA SER A 190 27.04 2.89 -2.52
C SER A 190 28.45 2.28 -2.62
N VAL A 191 28.79 1.62 -3.72
CA VAL A 191 30.01 0.80 -3.81
C VAL A 191 31.00 1.37 -4.82
N TYR A 192 32.28 1.43 -4.44
CA TYR A 192 33.35 1.96 -5.28
C TYR A 192 34.51 0.97 -5.42
N GLU A 193 34.97 0.77 -6.65
CA GLU A 193 36.16 -0.04 -6.95
C GLU A 193 37.44 0.77 -6.67
N THR A 194 37.82 0.86 -5.39
CA THR A 194 38.97 1.63 -4.93
C THR A 194 39.54 1.07 -3.61
N THR A 195 40.64 1.64 -3.11
CA THR A 195 41.19 1.31 -1.78
C THR A 195 40.57 2.20 -0.69
N PRO A 196 40.60 1.78 0.59
CA PRO A 196 40.04 2.57 1.69
C PRO A 196 40.64 3.97 1.80
N GLU A 197 41.95 4.12 1.57
CA GLU A 197 42.66 5.39 1.65
C GLU A 197 42.14 6.37 0.59
N LYS A 198 41.96 5.89 -0.65
CA LYS A 198 41.40 6.68 -1.75
C LYS A 198 39.92 6.99 -1.56
N LEU A 199 39.15 6.08 -0.97
CA LEU A 199 37.75 6.32 -0.66
C LEU A 199 37.61 7.52 0.29
N ILE A 200 38.40 7.56 1.36
CA ILE A 200 38.44 8.68 2.32
C ILE A 200 38.88 9.98 1.62
N GLU A 201 39.91 9.91 0.78
CA GLU A 201 40.37 11.05 0.00
C GLU A 201 39.27 11.61 -0.93
N TYR A 202 38.57 10.74 -1.66
CA TYR A 202 37.49 11.12 -2.55
C TYR A 202 36.29 11.68 -1.79
N GLN A 203 35.99 11.12 -0.61
CA GLN A 203 34.94 11.65 0.26
C GLN A 203 35.27 13.07 0.72
N ALA A 204 36.50 13.32 1.18
CA ALA A 204 36.93 14.64 1.63
C ALA A 204 36.92 15.68 0.50
N LYS A 205 37.14 15.24 -0.75
CA LYS A 205 37.10 16.09 -1.96
C LYS A 205 35.72 16.20 -2.61
N GLY A 206 34.70 15.52 -2.08
CA GLY A 206 33.36 15.51 -2.69
C GLY A 206 33.27 14.80 -4.05
N LEU A 207 34.20 13.87 -4.32
CA LEU A 207 34.32 13.16 -5.61
C LEU A 207 33.53 11.84 -5.66
N LEU A 208 32.95 11.41 -4.53
CA LEU A 208 32.07 10.22 -4.46
C LEU A 208 30.69 10.53 -5.06
N THR A 209 30.66 10.71 -6.37
CA THR A 209 29.42 10.93 -7.14
C THR A 209 28.78 9.60 -7.54
N ASP A 210 27.50 9.66 -7.91
CA ASP A 210 26.74 8.51 -8.43
C ASP A 210 27.36 7.93 -9.72
N LEU A 211 28.06 8.74 -10.51
CA LEU A 211 28.73 8.33 -11.75
C LEU A 211 30.03 7.55 -11.49
N ALA A 212 30.69 7.82 -10.36
CA ALA A 212 31.92 7.14 -9.97
C ALA A 212 31.66 5.80 -9.26
N ALA A 213 30.41 5.55 -8.84
CA ALA A 213 30.02 4.31 -8.20
C ALA A 213 29.97 3.15 -9.20
N THR A 214 30.28 1.96 -8.71
CA THR A 214 30.19 0.72 -9.44
C THR A 214 28.74 0.21 -9.42
N ASP A 215 28.09 0.15 -10.59
CA ASP A 215 26.73 -0.40 -10.68
C ASP A 215 26.75 -1.93 -10.53
N LEU A 216 26.47 -2.41 -9.31
CA LEU A 216 26.43 -3.85 -9.05
C LEU A 216 25.11 -4.50 -9.48
N THR A 217 24.05 -3.73 -9.71
CA THR A 217 22.72 -4.27 -10.02
C THR A 217 22.74 -5.08 -11.32
N VAL A 218 23.56 -4.67 -12.28
CA VAL A 218 23.67 -5.33 -13.59
C VAL A 218 24.27 -6.72 -13.53
N SER A 219 25.00 -7.05 -12.45
CA SER A 219 25.62 -8.37 -12.26
C SER A 219 24.61 -9.50 -12.05
N TYR A 220 23.38 -9.17 -11.64
CA TYR A 220 22.32 -10.15 -11.35
C TYR A 220 21.56 -10.68 -12.58
N ARG A 221 22.04 -10.46 -13.83
CA ARG A 221 21.33 -10.88 -15.05
C ARG A 221 20.97 -12.37 -15.08
N ARG A 222 21.88 -13.25 -14.65
CA ARG A 222 21.64 -14.71 -14.61
C ARG A 222 20.96 -15.14 -13.31
N GLN A 223 21.31 -14.51 -12.20
CA GLN A 223 20.83 -14.88 -10.86
C GLN A 223 19.36 -14.51 -10.66
N SER A 224 18.92 -13.39 -11.23
CA SER A 224 17.49 -13.03 -11.26
C SER A 224 16.60 -14.05 -11.97
N GLN A 225 17.16 -14.95 -12.78
CA GLN A 225 16.43 -16.04 -13.42
C GLN A 225 16.54 -17.36 -12.67
N SER A 226 17.34 -17.44 -11.60
CA SER A 226 17.49 -18.66 -10.82
C SER A 226 16.18 -19.05 -10.16
N ARG A 227 15.88 -20.36 -10.18
CA ARG A 227 14.76 -20.96 -9.43
C ARG A 227 15.22 -21.66 -8.16
N ASP A 228 16.54 -21.81 -7.98
CA ASP A 228 17.16 -22.42 -6.80
C ASP A 228 17.53 -21.36 -5.75
N ALA A 229 17.81 -20.13 -6.22
CA ALA A 229 18.03 -18.95 -5.38
C ALA A 229 17.34 -17.69 -5.96
N PRO A 230 16.01 -17.67 -6.13
CA PRO A 230 15.32 -16.51 -6.67
C PRO A 230 15.38 -15.32 -5.73
N MET A 231 15.21 -14.13 -6.31
CA MET A 231 15.39 -12.85 -5.62
C MET A 231 14.04 -12.18 -5.33
N LEU A 232 13.91 -11.60 -4.14
CA LEU A 232 12.89 -10.64 -3.76
C LEU A 232 13.60 -9.30 -3.47
N ILE A 233 13.41 -8.32 -4.34
CA ILE A 233 14.04 -7.00 -4.18
C ILE A 233 13.01 -5.96 -3.77
N SER A 234 13.40 -5.02 -2.92
CA SER A 234 12.64 -3.82 -2.61
C SER A 234 13.30 -2.59 -3.23
N GLY A 235 12.52 -1.54 -3.46
CA GLY A 235 13.12 -0.22 -3.65
C GLY A 235 12.16 0.95 -3.54
N SER A 236 12.69 2.05 -3.01
CA SER A 236 11.95 3.30 -2.85
C SER A 236 12.12 4.31 -3.98
N ALA A 237 13.23 4.23 -4.74
CA ALA A 237 13.40 4.98 -5.98
C ALA A 237 12.66 4.26 -7.12
N VAL A 238 11.35 4.45 -7.17
CA VAL A 238 10.42 3.70 -8.03
C VAL A 238 10.88 3.75 -9.49
N THR A 239 11.13 4.94 -10.01
CA THR A 239 11.59 5.15 -11.39
C THR A 239 12.91 4.45 -11.66
N MET A 240 13.85 4.47 -10.70
CA MET A 240 15.14 3.83 -10.89
C MET A 240 15.01 2.30 -10.91
N ILE A 241 14.23 1.71 -10.00
CA ILE A 241 13.97 0.28 -10.05
C ILE A 241 13.27 -0.09 -11.35
N PHE A 242 12.26 0.66 -11.79
CA PHE A 242 11.61 0.42 -13.09
C PHE A 242 12.64 0.43 -14.24
N LYS A 243 13.55 1.40 -14.27
CA LYS A 243 14.59 1.48 -15.30
C LYS A 243 15.61 0.35 -15.21
N THR A 244 15.98 -0.12 -14.03
CA THR A 244 16.95 -1.22 -13.88
C THR A 244 16.31 -2.59 -14.13
N VAL A 245 15.13 -2.81 -13.55
CA VAL A 245 14.48 -4.12 -13.40
C VAL A 245 13.45 -4.40 -14.48
N MET A 246 12.69 -3.40 -14.91
CA MET A 246 11.60 -3.57 -15.86
C MET A 246 12.01 -3.21 -17.30
N GLY A 247 12.74 -2.11 -17.48
CA GLY A 247 13.11 -1.58 -18.81
C GLY A 247 14.58 -1.67 -19.20
N GLY A 248 15.47 -2.10 -18.30
CA GLY A 248 16.92 -2.00 -18.49
C GLY A 248 17.68 -3.32 -18.38
N PRO A 249 18.87 -3.35 -17.74
CA PRO A 249 19.75 -4.51 -17.75
C PRO A 249 19.10 -5.82 -17.26
N LEU A 250 18.10 -5.71 -16.38
CA LEU A 250 17.36 -6.85 -15.82
C LEU A 250 15.92 -6.96 -16.37
N GLY A 251 15.58 -6.21 -17.41
CA GLY A 251 14.24 -6.16 -18.01
C GLY A 251 13.62 -7.54 -18.25
N GLY A 252 12.36 -7.71 -17.82
CA GLY A 252 11.58 -8.94 -17.99
C GLY A 252 11.96 -10.11 -17.06
N ARG A 253 12.87 -9.92 -16.10
CA ARG A 253 13.35 -11.01 -15.22
C ARG A 253 12.69 -11.06 -13.85
N PHE A 254 11.95 -10.01 -13.48
CA PHE A 254 11.27 -9.91 -12.19
C PHE A 254 9.77 -9.76 -12.40
N GLY A 255 8.99 -10.44 -11.56
CA GLY A 255 7.61 -10.05 -11.31
C GLY A 255 7.54 -8.71 -10.58
N PHE A 256 6.39 -8.03 -10.66
CA PHE A 256 6.19 -6.70 -10.09
C PHE A 256 5.02 -6.67 -9.11
N LYS A 257 5.27 -6.17 -7.90
CA LYS A 257 4.23 -5.88 -6.90
C LYS A 257 4.39 -4.45 -6.40
N TYR A 258 3.34 -3.64 -6.55
CA TYR A 258 3.31 -2.28 -6.04
C TYR A 258 2.63 -2.23 -4.66
N VAL A 259 3.31 -1.67 -3.65
CA VAL A 259 2.69 -1.45 -2.33
C VAL A 259 1.92 -0.14 -2.35
N LYS A 260 0.60 -0.23 -2.30
CA LYS A 260 -0.29 0.93 -2.21
C LYS A 260 -0.37 1.45 -0.77
N PRO A 261 -0.82 2.69 -0.52
CA PRO A 261 -1.32 3.08 0.81
C PRO A 261 -2.31 2.08 1.39
N LEU A 262 -2.57 2.14 2.69
CA LEU A 262 -3.58 1.30 3.33
C LEU A 262 -4.97 1.68 2.79
N SER A 263 -5.91 0.74 2.87
CA SER A 263 -7.32 1.10 2.69
C SER A 263 -7.72 2.15 3.74
N ILE A 264 -8.73 2.97 3.44
CA ILE A 264 -9.18 3.98 4.41
C ILE A 264 -9.59 3.35 5.75
N PRO A 265 -10.37 2.24 5.79
CA PRO A 265 -10.67 1.52 7.04
C PRO A 265 -9.42 1.04 7.79
N ASP A 266 -8.44 0.47 7.09
CA ASP A 266 -7.22 -0.02 7.74
C ASP A 266 -6.34 1.11 8.26
N GLY A 267 -6.28 2.23 7.53
CA GLY A 267 -5.63 3.45 8.01
C GLY A 267 -6.31 4.01 9.27
N ALA A 268 -7.65 3.94 9.34
CA ALA A 268 -8.40 4.34 10.53
C ALA A 268 -8.11 3.41 11.72
N ALA A 269 -8.03 2.09 11.47
CA ALA A 269 -7.65 1.10 12.48
C ALA A 269 -6.22 1.34 13.00
N LEU A 270 -5.27 1.58 12.09
CA LEU A 270 -3.89 1.93 12.44
C LEU A 270 -3.85 3.20 13.30
N LEU A 271 -4.56 4.27 12.92
CA LEU A 271 -4.57 5.51 13.71
C LEU A 271 -5.10 5.28 15.12
N ASN A 272 -6.16 4.49 15.27
CA ASN A 272 -6.71 4.15 16.58
C ASN A 272 -5.71 3.35 17.43
N GLN A 273 -4.95 2.42 16.82
CA GLN A 273 -3.86 1.72 17.52
C GLN A 273 -2.75 2.67 17.95
N LEU A 274 -2.29 3.54 17.05
CA LEU A 274 -1.23 4.52 17.33
C LEU A 274 -1.62 5.47 18.46
N ILE A 275 -2.86 5.95 18.49
CA ILE A 275 -3.35 6.82 19.57
C ILE A 275 -3.33 6.09 20.91
N LYS A 276 -3.76 4.82 20.95
CA LYS A 276 -3.72 4.00 22.18
C LYS A 276 -2.30 3.78 22.70
N ILE A 277 -1.34 3.59 21.80
CA ILE A 277 0.06 3.33 22.15
C ILE A 277 0.75 4.62 22.61
N TYR A 278 0.62 5.69 21.83
CA TYR A 278 1.47 6.88 21.97
C TYR A 278 0.81 8.06 22.67
N ILE A 279 -0.52 8.06 22.79
CA ILE A 279 -1.29 9.15 23.40
C ILE A 279 -2.30 8.57 24.41
N PRO A 280 -1.83 7.87 25.46
CA PRO A 280 -2.73 7.26 26.43
C PRO A 280 -3.59 8.33 27.10
N GLY A 281 -4.91 8.19 27.02
CA GLY A 281 -5.90 9.16 27.52
C GLY A 281 -6.64 9.93 26.42
N THR A 282 -6.16 9.89 25.18
CA THR A 282 -6.90 10.41 24.03
C THR A 282 -7.72 9.32 23.37
N SER A 283 -8.97 9.64 23.01
CA SER A 283 -9.84 8.76 22.22
C SER A 283 -10.20 9.41 20.90
N ILE A 284 -10.36 8.61 19.87
CA ILE A 284 -10.87 9.02 18.56
C ILE A 284 -12.16 8.27 18.25
N SER A 285 -13.17 8.96 17.74
CA SER A 285 -14.37 8.28 17.24
C SER A 285 -14.06 7.52 15.94
N VAL A 286 -14.84 6.48 15.63
CA VAL A 286 -14.67 5.73 14.38
C VAL A 286 -14.80 6.66 13.16
N GLU A 287 -15.74 7.60 13.20
CA GLU A 287 -15.90 8.60 12.15
C GLU A 287 -14.65 9.45 11.98
N ASN A 288 -14.12 10.01 13.06
CA ASN A 288 -12.95 10.89 12.99
C ASN A 288 -11.70 10.13 12.55
N ALA A 289 -11.57 8.85 12.90
CA ALA A 289 -10.50 8.00 12.42
C ALA A 289 -10.59 7.76 10.91
N ILE A 290 -11.78 7.46 10.39
CA ILE A 290 -12.03 7.32 8.95
C ILE A 290 -11.81 8.66 8.23
N TYR A 291 -12.25 9.77 8.82
CA TYR A 291 -12.02 11.11 8.28
C TYR A 291 -10.53 11.41 8.17
N ALA A 292 -9.77 11.28 9.26
CA ALA A 292 -8.32 11.49 9.28
C ALA A 292 -7.60 10.62 8.26
N SER A 293 -7.91 9.32 8.23
CA SER A 293 -7.38 8.37 7.25
C SER A 293 -7.67 8.81 5.81
N THR A 294 -8.89 9.27 5.53
CA THR A 294 -9.27 9.81 4.20
C THR A 294 -8.47 11.06 3.84
N GLN A 295 -8.31 11.99 4.78
CA GLN A 295 -7.60 13.25 4.54
C GLN A 295 -6.10 13.07 4.27
N VAL A 296 -5.51 11.94 4.66
CA VAL A 296 -4.11 11.58 4.38
C VAL A 296 -3.96 10.39 3.43
N GLY A 297 -5.06 9.94 2.80
CA GLY A 297 -5.07 8.87 1.80
C GLY A 297 -4.67 7.48 2.32
N GLY A 298 -4.90 7.19 3.61
CA GLY A 298 -4.52 5.91 4.23
C GLY A 298 -3.01 5.67 4.30
N HIS A 299 -2.19 6.73 4.18
CA HIS A 299 -0.73 6.59 4.18
C HIS A 299 -0.22 6.31 5.61
N PRO A 300 0.40 5.14 5.87
CA PRO A 300 0.76 4.70 7.23
C PRO A 300 1.70 5.68 7.95
N TYR A 301 2.69 6.24 7.24
CA TYR A 301 3.59 7.23 7.83
C TYR A 301 2.91 8.57 8.16
N TYR A 302 1.92 9.01 7.38
CA TYR A 302 1.23 10.27 7.70
C TYR A 302 0.34 10.10 8.92
N LEU A 303 -0.33 8.96 9.04
CA LEU A 303 -1.08 8.59 10.25
C LEU A 303 -0.18 8.55 11.48
N TYR A 304 1.03 7.98 11.34
CA TYR A 304 2.07 8.05 12.38
C TYR A 304 2.49 9.49 12.70
N CYS A 305 2.70 10.35 11.68
CA CYS A 305 3.00 11.76 11.89
C CYS A 305 1.89 12.48 12.69
N LEU A 306 0.61 12.20 12.42
CA LEU A 306 -0.50 12.78 13.19
C LEU A 306 -0.47 12.33 14.65
N ALA A 307 -0.27 11.03 14.92
CA ALA A 307 -0.17 10.51 16.28
C ALA A 307 1.07 11.03 17.03
N MET A 308 2.12 11.38 16.30
CA MET A 308 3.40 11.85 16.84
C MET A 308 3.67 13.34 16.60
N SER A 309 2.63 14.12 16.31
CA SER A 309 2.75 15.54 16.04
C SER A 309 3.22 16.31 17.28
N ASP A 310 3.91 17.42 17.03
CA ASP A 310 4.28 18.41 18.06
C ASP A 310 3.15 19.42 18.33
N LEU A 311 2.16 19.52 17.43
CA LEU A 311 0.92 20.22 17.73
C LEU A 311 0.12 19.42 18.76
N GLU A 312 -0.77 20.11 19.50
CA GLU A 312 -1.72 19.43 20.38
C GLU A 312 -2.56 18.41 19.60
N LYS A 313 -2.47 17.13 20.01
CA LYS A 313 -3.02 15.97 19.30
C LYS A 313 -4.51 15.75 19.61
N LYS A 314 -5.36 16.62 19.06
CA LYS A 314 -6.81 16.57 19.22
C LYS A 314 -7.50 15.92 18.02
N PHE A 315 -8.27 14.86 18.29
CA PHE A 315 -9.02 14.09 17.28
C PHE A 315 -10.54 14.08 17.55
N ASP A 316 -11.03 15.07 18.30
CA ASP A 316 -12.42 15.22 18.71
C ASP A 316 -13.31 15.83 17.61
N THR A 317 -12.75 16.67 16.74
CA THR A 317 -13.50 17.31 15.65
C THR A 317 -12.77 17.21 14.30
N LYS A 318 -13.51 17.35 13.20
CA LYS A 318 -12.91 17.42 11.84
C LYS A 318 -11.98 18.63 11.70
N ALA A 319 -12.33 19.75 12.30
CA ALA A 319 -11.52 20.97 12.29
C ALA A 319 -10.16 20.76 13.00
N SER A 320 -10.15 20.14 14.18
CA SER A 320 -8.89 19.85 14.88
C SER A 320 -7.99 18.89 14.10
N ILE A 321 -8.58 17.92 13.39
CA ILE A 321 -7.86 17.01 12.50
C ILE A 321 -7.28 17.76 11.30
N ASP A 322 -8.04 18.65 10.68
CA ASP A 322 -7.58 19.46 9.55
C ASP A 322 -6.44 20.40 9.96
N ASP A 323 -6.53 21.02 11.15
CA ASP A 323 -5.47 21.84 11.73
C ASP A 323 -4.19 21.03 11.98
N LEU A 324 -4.33 19.81 12.52
CA LEU A 324 -3.22 18.89 12.75
C LEU A 324 -2.53 18.49 11.43
N ILE A 325 -3.31 18.13 10.41
CA ILE A 325 -2.76 17.78 9.09
C ILE A 325 -2.11 19.01 8.45
N HIS A 326 -2.72 20.20 8.56
CA HIS A 326 -2.15 21.44 8.06
C HIS A 326 -0.80 21.73 8.70
N PHE A 327 -0.70 21.60 10.03
CA PHE A 327 0.56 21.76 10.74
C PHE A 327 1.62 20.75 10.25
N GLU A 328 1.26 19.46 10.14
CA GLU A 328 2.21 18.44 9.70
C GLU A 328 2.74 18.70 8.28
N VAL A 329 1.87 19.13 7.36
CA VAL A 329 2.22 19.41 5.95
C VAL A 329 3.04 20.70 5.79
N THR A 330 2.88 21.68 6.67
CA THR A 330 3.52 23.00 6.53
C THR A 330 4.74 23.20 7.42
N LYS A 331 4.85 22.46 8.53
CA LYS A 331 5.90 22.63 9.54
C LYS A 331 6.38 21.33 10.19
N GLY A 332 5.54 20.30 10.24
CA GLY A 332 5.84 19.06 10.95
C GLY A 332 6.68 18.05 10.15
N LYS A 333 6.50 16.76 10.48
CA LYS A 333 7.32 15.66 9.95
C LYS A 333 7.01 15.37 8.47
N ILE A 334 5.77 15.62 8.04
CA ILE A 334 5.38 15.49 6.62
C ILE A 334 6.07 16.58 5.78
N PHE A 335 6.10 17.82 6.27
CA PHE A 335 6.84 18.92 5.65
C PHE A 335 8.32 18.57 5.50
N GLY A 336 8.98 18.16 6.60
CA GLY A 336 10.40 17.79 6.58
C GLY A 336 10.72 16.68 5.58
N PHE A 337 9.86 15.65 5.53
CA PHE A 337 10.00 14.53 4.58
C PHE A 337 9.99 15.01 3.11
N TRP A 338 8.98 15.80 2.72
CA TRP A 338 8.88 16.29 1.35
C TRP A 338 9.90 17.37 1.01
N GLN A 339 10.25 18.22 1.98
CA GLN A 339 11.31 19.22 1.82
C GLN A 339 12.66 18.56 1.49
N THR A 340 13.04 17.51 2.23
CA THR A 340 14.25 16.74 1.93
C THR A 340 14.17 16.06 0.56
N HIS A 341 13.02 15.50 0.18
CA HIS A 341 12.84 14.90 -1.16
C HIS A 341 13.03 15.92 -2.28
N PHE A 342 12.45 17.11 -2.16
CA PHE A 342 12.58 18.19 -3.13
C PHE A 342 14.01 18.74 -3.21
N GLN A 343 14.70 18.86 -2.07
CA GLN A 343 16.11 19.28 -2.03
C GLN A 343 17.02 18.26 -2.72
N ASN A 344 16.86 16.97 -2.43
CA ASN A 344 17.66 15.91 -3.04
C ASN A 344 17.45 15.80 -4.55
N ASN A 345 16.26 16.19 -5.03
CA ASN A 345 15.89 16.14 -6.45
C ASN A 345 15.87 17.52 -7.12
N ARG A 346 16.50 18.54 -6.51
CA ARG A 346 16.43 19.93 -6.98
C ARG A 346 16.84 20.10 -8.45
N LYS A 347 17.86 19.34 -8.89
CA LYS A 347 18.33 19.28 -10.29
C LYS A 347 17.25 18.92 -11.31
N TYR A 348 16.23 18.14 -10.92
CA TYR A 348 15.12 17.74 -11.78
C TYR A 348 13.89 18.66 -11.60
N ILE A 349 13.75 19.28 -10.43
CA ILE A 349 12.53 20.01 -10.05
C ILE A 349 12.67 21.52 -10.30
N ASN A 350 13.70 22.19 -9.80
CA ASN A 350 13.75 23.67 -9.72
C ASN A 350 15.07 24.30 -10.21
N GLU A 351 16.02 23.53 -10.73
CA GLU A 351 17.30 24.06 -11.28
C GLU A 351 17.30 24.20 -12.81
N ASP A 352 16.11 24.27 -13.41
CA ASP A 352 15.94 24.47 -14.85
C ASP A 352 16.01 25.96 -15.23
N ASN A 353 16.38 26.25 -16.48
CA ASN A 353 16.46 27.62 -17.03
C ASN A 353 15.15 28.43 -16.92
N ASP A 354 14.02 27.76 -16.69
CA ASP A 354 12.68 28.36 -16.57
C ASP A 354 12.02 27.96 -15.25
N HIS A 355 12.53 28.55 -14.16
CA HIS A 355 12.15 28.23 -12.79
C HIS A 355 10.67 28.55 -12.51
N GLU A 356 10.16 29.67 -13.02
CA GLU A 356 8.77 30.09 -12.78
C GLU A 356 7.77 29.21 -13.55
N LEU A 357 8.00 28.95 -14.85
CA LEU A 357 7.16 28.02 -15.60
C LEU A 357 7.21 26.61 -15.00
N GLY A 358 8.40 26.16 -14.59
CA GLY A 358 8.57 24.88 -13.92
C GLY A 358 7.71 24.75 -12.66
N LYS A 359 7.71 25.79 -11.80
CA LYS A 359 6.83 25.86 -10.64
C LYS A 359 5.35 25.85 -11.03
N LYS A 360 4.95 26.62 -12.04
CA LYS A 360 3.56 26.64 -12.55
C LYS A 360 3.12 25.25 -13.03
N ILE A 361 3.96 24.54 -13.80
CA ILE A 361 3.66 23.17 -14.26
C ILE A 361 3.47 22.22 -13.07
N ILE A 362 4.37 22.25 -12.08
CA ILE A 362 4.27 21.40 -10.88
C ILE A 362 3.04 21.77 -10.04
N TYR A 363 2.66 23.04 -9.98
CA TYR A 363 1.46 23.49 -9.30
C TYR A 363 0.18 22.99 -10.00
N TYR A 364 0.05 23.15 -11.32
CA TYR A 364 -1.14 22.66 -12.06
C TYR A 364 -1.26 21.13 -12.03
N PHE A 365 -0.13 20.44 -11.91
CA PHE A 365 -0.07 19.00 -11.79
C PHE A 365 -0.84 18.44 -10.56
N ILE A 366 -0.98 19.20 -9.47
CA ILE A 366 -1.64 18.71 -8.25
C ILE A 366 -3.14 18.42 -8.44
N ARG A 367 -3.75 18.91 -9.52
CA ARG A 367 -5.16 18.62 -9.87
C ARG A 367 -5.40 17.17 -10.26
N TYR A 368 -4.35 16.48 -10.71
CA TYR A 368 -4.46 15.13 -11.24
C TYR A 368 -4.19 14.08 -10.16
N ASN A 369 -4.40 14.38 -8.86
CA ASN A 369 -4.18 13.40 -7.80
C ASN A 369 -4.92 12.09 -8.10
N ASN A 370 -4.17 10.99 -8.27
CA ASN A 370 -4.69 9.69 -8.67
C ASN A 370 -5.42 9.67 -10.04
N GLN A 371 -5.04 10.54 -10.96
CA GLN A 371 -5.56 10.65 -12.33
C GLN A 371 -4.42 10.73 -13.35
N PRO A 372 -4.65 10.34 -14.62
CA PRO A 372 -3.69 10.57 -15.69
C PRO A 372 -3.50 12.07 -15.91
N VAL A 373 -2.26 12.50 -16.09
CA VAL A 373 -1.92 13.90 -16.36
C VAL A 373 -2.32 14.26 -17.79
N ASP A 374 -3.18 15.27 -17.94
CA ASP A 374 -3.52 15.82 -19.26
C ASP A 374 -2.53 16.90 -19.68
N ILE A 375 -1.53 16.49 -20.45
CA ILE A 375 -0.49 17.37 -21.02
C ILE A 375 -1.11 18.46 -21.90
N LYS A 376 -2.19 18.15 -22.63
CA LYS A 376 -2.81 19.12 -23.54
C LYS A 376 -3.51 20.22 -22.75
N GLU A 377 -4.21 19.85 -21.68
CA GLU A 377 -4.89 20.79 -20.79
C GLU A 377 -3.90 21.74 -20.12
N ILE A 378 -2.80 21.22 -19.55
CA ILE A 378 -1.76 22.04 -18.91
C ILE A 378 -1.13 22.99 -19.93
N ALA A 379 -0.79 22.49 -21.13
CA ALA A 379 -0.20 23.30 -22.20
C ALA A 379 -1.12 24.46 -22.63
N GLN A 380 -2.43 24.21 -22.75
CA GLN A 380 -3.42 25.25 -23.08
C GLN A 380 -3.55 26.29 -21.97
N LYS A 381 -3.66 25.86 -20.70
CA LYS A 381 -3.79 26.76 -19.55
C LYS A 381 -2.58 27.66 -19.38
N LEU A 382 -1.37 27.10 -19.52
CA LEU A 382 -0.13 27.84 -19.38
C LEU A 382 0.30 28.56 -20.66
N SER A 383 -0.44 28.41 -21.76
CA SER A 383 -0.10 28.98 -23.08
C SER A 383 1.32 28.60 -23.54
N VAL A 384 1.73 27.35 -23.31
CA VAL A 384 3.04 26.81 -23.71
C VAL A 384 2.91 25.58 -24.59
N SER A 385 3.99 25.19 -25.27
CA SER A 385 3.97 24.00 -26.12
C SER A 385 3.88 22.71 -25.30
N LYS A 386 3.22 21.67 -25.86
CA LYS A 386 3.14 20.34 -25.23
C LYS A 386 4.51 19.72 -24.97
N LYS A 387 5.48 19.99 -25.85
CA LYS A 387 6.85 19.48 -25.72
C LYS A 387 7.52 19.99 -24.44
N VAL A 388 7.33 21.27 -24.09
CA VAL A 388 7.86 21.85 -22.85
C VAL A 388 7.22 21.20 -21.61
N ILE A 389 5.92 20.93 -21.65
CA ILE A 389 5.22 20.21 -20.58
C ILE A 389 5.72 18.77 -20.46
N GLU A 390 5.86 18.05 -21.58
CA GLU A 390 6.38 16.67 -21.62
C GLU A 390 7.80 16.58 -21.06
N GLU A 391 8.70 17.46 -21.49
CA GLU A 391 10.08 17.53 -20.99
C GLU A 391 10.11 17.80 -19.48
N LYS A 392 9.22 18.66 -18.97
CA LYS A 392 9.12 18.92 -17.54
C LYS A 392 8.58 17.71 -16.78
N ILE A 393 7.51 17.06 -17.27
CA ILE A 393 6.93 15.87 -16.65
C ILE A 393 7.93 14.71 -16.64
N GLU A 394 8.75 14.56 -17.69
CA GLU A 394 9.85 13.59 -17.70
C GLU A 394 10.87 13.86 -16.59
N LYS A 395 11.24 15.12 -16.33
CA LYS A 395 12.08 15.44 -15.16
C LYS A 395 11.40 15.10 -13.84
N LEU A 396 10.09 15.35 -13.69
CA LEU A 396 9.33 14.93 -12.51
C LEU A 396 9.26 13.41 -12.37
N TYR A 397 9.32 12.66 -13.46
CA TYR A 397 9.41 11.20 -13.45
C TYR A 397 10.74 10.75 -12.86
N PHE A 398 11.84 11.40 -13.25
CA PHE A 398 13.16 11.17 -12.64
C PHE A 398 13.23 11.55 -11.15
N ALA A 399 12.40 12.51 -10.72
CA ALA A 399 12.31 12.94 -9.32
C ALA A 399 11.35 12.09 -8.46
N ASP A 400 10.81 10.98 -8.98
CA ASP A 400 9.79 10.16 -8.31
C ASP A 400 8.58 11.00 -7.83
N LEU A 401 8.14 11.98 -8.63
CA LEU A 401 6.89 12.74 -8.41
C LEU A 401 5.75 12.31 -9.34
N VAL A 402 6.09 11.62 -10.44
CA VAL A 402 5.14 10.93 -11.33
C VAL A 402 5.61 9.52 -11.61
N TRP A 403 4.69 8.69 -12.08
CA TRP A 403 4.99 7.37 -12.63
C TRP A 403 4.32 7.22 -14.00
N ARG A 404 4.75 6.21 -14.78
CA ARG A 404 4.29 5.99 -16.15
C ARG A 404 3.72 4.59 -16.31
N THR A 405 2.53 4.48 -16.87
CA THR A 405 1.93 3.22 -17.32
C THR A 405 1.06 3.45 -18.55
N GLU A 406 0.88 2.42 -19.38
CA GLU A 406 0.01 2.49 -20.57
C GLU A 406 0.29 3.71 -21.47
N GLY A 407 1.56 4.13 -21.53
CA GLY A 407 1.99 5.29 -22.31
C GLY A 407 1.59 6.66 -21.74
N ARG A 408 1.00 6.74 -20.53
CA ARG A 408 0.57 7.98 -19.87
C ARG A 408 1.33 8.22 -18.56
N TYR A 409 1.47 9.49 -18.17
CA TYR A 409 1.98 9.86 -16.85
C TYR A 409 0.83 9.97 -15.86
N TYR A 410 1.09 9.55 -14.64
CA TYR A 410 0.18 9.60 -13.53
C TYR A 410 0.88 10.23 -12.33
N THR A 411 0.11 10.95 -11.54
CA THR A 411 0.58 11.44 -10.25
C THR A 411 0.66 10.28 -9.27
N PHE A 412 1.57 10.35 -8.31
CA PHE A 412 1.44 9.46 -7.15
C PHE A 412 0.16 9.79 -6.39
N ASN A 413 -0.56 8.76 -5.96
CA ASN A 413 -1.75 8.91 -5.13
C ASN A 413 -1.33 9.33 -3.71
N ASP A 414 -0.97 10.59 -3.55
CA ASP A 414 -0.47 11.16 -2.31
C ASP A 414 -1.02 12.59 -2.13
N ILE A 415 -2.10 12.69 -1.36
CA ILE A 415 -2.77 13.96 -1.11
C ILE A 415 -1.91 14.92 -0.27
N CYS A 416 -1.04 14.40 0.61
CA CYS A 416 -0.16 15.22 1.43
C CYS A 416 0.98 15.83 0.60
N LEU A 417 1.50 15.11 -0.41
CA LEU A 417 2.40 15.67 -1.42
C LEU A 417 1.73 16.83 -2.14
N MET A 418 0.49 16.66 -2.60
CA MET A 418 -0.24 17.73 -3.30
C MET A 418 -0.42 18.96 -2.41
N ARG A 419 -0.77 18.77 -1.13
CA ARG A 419 -0.90 19.86 -0.15
C ARG A 419 0.44 20.54 0.14
N TYR A 420 1.53 19.78 0.21
CA TYR A 420 2.88 20.31 0.36
C TYR A 420 3.27 21.18 -0.85
N ILE A 421 3.09 20.67 -2.08
CA ILE A 421 3.36 21.40 -3.32
C ILE A 421 2.55 22.70 -3.36
N LYS A 422 1.25 22.63 -3.04
CA LYS A 422 0.39 23.79 -2.93
C LYS A 422 0.96 24.82 -1.96
N PHE A 423 1.30 24.41 -0.75
CA PHE A 423 1.85 25.31 0.27
C PHE A 423 3.15 26.00 -0.17
N VAL A 424 4.07 25.26 -0.80
CA VAL A 424 5.39 25.78 -1.18
C VAL A 424 5.32 26.70 -2.39
N TYR A 425 4.45 26.43 -3.37
CA TYR A 425 4.44 27.21 -4.62
C TYR A 425 3.29 28.20 -4.75
N GLU A 426 2.12 27.98 -4.14
CA GLU A 426 0.95 28.86 -4.34
C GLU A 426 1.22 30.32 -3.97
N LYS A 427 2.08 30.56 -2.97
CA LYS A 427 2.45 31.91 -2.52
C LYS A 427 3.42 32.65 -3.44
N ASP A 428 4.19 31.89 -4.23
CA ASP A 428 5.24 32.41 -5.10
C ASP A 428 4.75 32.64 -6.54
N LEU A 429 3.50 32.27 -6.84
CA LEU A 429 2.96 32.22 -8.20
C LEU A 429 1.83 33.22 -8.38
N GLU A 430 1.96 34.06 -9.42
CA GLU A 430 0.90 34.95 -9.92
C GLU A 430 0.13 34.29 -11.07
N ASP A 431 -1.11 34.72 -11.29
CA ASP A 431 -2.01 34.25 -12.37
C ASP A 431 -2.26 32.73 -12.38
N ILE A 432 -2.38 32.14 -11.20
CA ILE A 432 -2.76 30.74 -11.02
C ILE A 432 -4.17 30.60 -10.45
N ASP A 433 -4.92 29.67 -11.01
CA ASP A 433 -6.17 29.21 -10.43
C ASP A 433 -5.93 28.53 -9.07
N LYS A 434 -6.76 28.86 -8.07
CA LYS A 434 -6.75 28.14 -6.79
C LYS A 434 -7.28 26.72 -6.95
N ILE A 435 -6.54 25.74 -6.42
CA ILE A 435 -6.90 24.32 -6.51
C ILE A 435 -7.40 23.82 -5.17
N ASP A 436 -8.62 23.28 -5.12
CA ASP A 436 -9.13 22.62 -3.92
C ASP A 436 -8.59 21.18 -3.83
N LEU A 437 -8.00 20.85 -2.69
CA LEU A 437 -7.44 19.53 -2.35
C LEU A 437 -8.21 18.88 -1.18
N SER A 438 -9.39 19.41 -0.86
CA SER A 438 -10.31 18.82 0.11
C SER A 438 -10.68 17.39 -0.30
N GLN A 439 -10.60 16.46 0.65
CA GLN A 439 -11.07 15.08 0.46
C GLN A 439 -12.50 14.88 0.99
N GLN A 440 -13.25 15.96 1.22
CA GLN A 440 -14.64 15.85 1.71
C GLN A 440 -15.55 15.11 0.73
N GLY A 441 -15.38 15.30 -0.59
CA GLY A 441 -16.12 14.55 -1.61
C GLY A 441 -15.86 13.04 -1.51
N SER A 442 -14.58 12.64 -1.40
CA SER A 442 -14.17 11.24 -1.22
C SER A 442 -14.74 10.64 0.08
N PHE A 443 -14.69 11.41 1.17
CA PHE A 443 -15.21 10.99 2.47
C PHE A 443 -16.74 10.81 2.44
N ASN A 444 -17.48 11.75 1.83
CA ASN A 444 -18.93 11.65 1.68
C ASN A 444 -19.33 10.46 0.80
N ASN A 445 -18.58 10.18 -0.27
CA ASN A 445 -18.79 9.00 -1.10
C ASN A 445 -18.56 7.70 -0.29
N LEU A 446 -17.49 7.65 0.50
CA LEU A 446 -17.17 6.51 1.34
C LEU A 446 -18.23 6.27 2.42
N LYS A 447 -18.76 7.34 3.04
CA LYS A 447 -19.93 7.23 3.93
C LYS A 447 -21.09 6.56 3.20
N GLY A 448 -21.51 7.10 2.06
CA GLY A 448 -22.62 6.52 1.27
C GLY A 448 -22.42 5.02 0.98
N ARG A 449 -21.27 4.67 0.40
CA ARG A 449 -20.92 3.28 0.06
C ARG A 449 -20.85 2.35 1.26
N PHE A 450 -20.48 2.82 2.45
CA PHE A 450 -20.42 1.97 3.63
C PHE A 450 -21.79 1.41 3.98
N LEU A 451 -22.81 2.27 4.03
CA LEU A 451 -24.17 1.83 4.34
C LEU A 451 -24.68 0.87 3.26
N GLU A 452 -24.46 1.21 1.98
CA GLU A 452 -24.80 0.34 0.85
C GLU A 452 -24.18 -1.05 0.99
N MET A 453 -22.88 -1.13 1.31
CA MET A 453 -22.16 -2.40 1.47
C MET A 453 -22.64 -3.20 2.69
N VAL A 454 -22.95 -2.55 3.82
CA VAL A 454 -23.53 -3.21 4.99
C VAL A 454 -24.86 -3.85 4.63
N ILE A 455 -25.72 -3.14 3.89
CA ILE A 455 -27.01 -3.66 3.44
C ILE A 455 -26.82 -4.79 2.43
N GLN A 456 -25.92 -4.67 1.45
CA GLN A 456 -25.62 -5.73 0.50
C GLN A 456 -25.18 -7.02 1.20
N VAL A 457 -24.17 -6.94 2.06
CA VAL A 457 -23.65 -8.11 2.80
C VAL A 457 -24.72 -8.71 3.71
N THR A 458 -25.58 -7.88 4.29
CA THR A 458 -26.70 -8.35 5.11
C THR A 458 -27.73 -9.12 4.27
N MET A 459 -28.15 -8.56 3.13
CA MET A 459 -29.10 -9.21 2.22
C MET A 459 -28.54 -10.50 1.61
N MET A 460 -27.23 -10.57 1.35
CA MET A 460 -26.57 -11.81 0.89
C MET A 460 -26.65 -12.95 1.91
N LYS A 461 -26.88 -12.64 3.19
CA LYS A 461 -26.96 -13.62 4.27
C LYS A 461 -28.38 -14.05 4.61
N PHE A 462 -29.40 -13.38 4.07
CA PHE A 462 -30.79 -13.79 4.25
C PHE A 462 -30.98 -15.21 3.74
N ASN A 463 -31.75 -16.02 4.47
CA ASN A 463 -31.87 -17.46 4.26
C ASN A 463 -33.28 -18.00 4.57
N GLN A 464 -34.34 -17.27 4.19
CA GLN A 464 -35.76 -17.69 4.34
C GLN A 464 -36.29 -17.80 5.78
N GLU A 465 -35.56 -17.26 6.74
CA GLU A 465 -36.00 -17.11 8.12
C GLU A 465 -37.00 -15.97 8.29
N GLU A 466 -37.69 -15.99 9.43
CA GLU A 466 -38.62 -14.94 9.85
C GLU A 466 -37.91 -13.98 10.81
N ILE A 467 -37.99 -12.69 10.52
CA ILE A 467 -37.43 -11.60 11.32
C ILE A 467 -38.56 -10.73 11.86
N GLN A 468 -38.37 -10.13 13.02
CA GLN A 468 -39.33 -9.16 13.56
C GLN A 468 -39.56 -8.02 12.56
N GLY A 469 -40.82 -7.82 12.19
CA GLY A 469 -41.24 -6.84 11.20
C GLY A 469 -40.95 -5.39 11.63
N GLU A 470 -40.81 -5.14 12.94
CA GLU A 470 -40.52 -3.83 13.50
C GLU A 470 -39.20 -3.26 12.95
N TYR A 471 -38.23 -4.13 12.65
CA TYR A 471 -36.97 -3.74 12.06
C TYR A 471 -37.10 -3.23 10.62
N PHE A 472 -38.22 -3.55 9.95
CA PHE A 472 -38.61 -3.10 8.62
C PHE A 472 -39.80 -2.13 8.66
N GLY A 473 -40.15 -1.61 9.85
CA GLY A 473 -41.23 -0.65 10.00
C GLY A 473 -42.63 -1.24 9.84
N LYS A 474 -42.77 -2.56 10.04
CA LYS A 474 -44.04 -3.31 9.95
C LYS A 474 -44.35 -4.04 11.25
N SER A 475 -45.60 -4.46 11.43
CA SER A 475 -45.99 -5.35 12.52
C SER A 475 -45.87 -6.82 12.12
N GLY A 476 -45.64 -7.71 13.09
CA GLY A 476 -45.59 -9.16 12.86
C GLY A 476 -44.21 -9.66 12.45
N TRP A 477 -44.17 -10.77 11.72
CA TRP A 477 -42.94 -11.41 11.26
C TRP A 477 -42.81 -11.28 9.73
N ILE A 478 -41.61 -10.96 9.25
CA ILE A 478 -41.29 -10.86 7.82
C ILE A 478 -40.37 -12.01 7.47
N LYS A 479 -40.76 -12.82 6.49
CA LYS A 479 -39.91 -13.85 5.91
C LYS A 479 -38.97 -13.23 4.88
N VAL A 480 -37.67 -13.22 5.15
CA VAL A 480 -36.69 -12.62 4.25
C VAL A 480 -36.28 -13.56 3.12
N PRO A 481 -36.06 -13.09 1.87
CA PRO A 481 -35.68 -13.97 0.77
C PRO A 481 -34.21 -14.40 0.82
N LEU A 482 -33.90 -15.66 0.49
CA LEU A 482 -32.56 -16.04 0.05
C LEU A 482 -32.33 -15.57 -1.40
N PHE A 483 -31.60 -14.47 -1.58
CA PHE A 483 -31.38 -13.86 -2.90
C PHE A 483 -30.31 -14.59 -3.71
N ASP A 484 -30.51 -14.65 -5.04
CA ASP A 484 -29.55 -15.20 -5.99
C ASP A 484 -28.48 -14.16 -6.38
N VAL A 485 -28.87 -12.89 -6.39
CA VAL A 485 -28.04 -11.74 -6.76
C VAL A 485 -28.29 -10.62 -5.76
N VAL A 486 -27.21 -9.99 -5.30
CA VAL A 486 -27.22 -8.75 -4.51
C VAL A 486 -26.06 -7.89 -4.99
N ASP A 487 -26.36 -6.72 -5.57
CA ASP A 487 -25.36 -5.80 -6.12
C ASP A 487 -25.88 -4.35 -6.18
N THR A 488 -25.03 -3.43 -6.66
CA THR A 488 -25.46 -2.08 -7.09
C THR A 488 -25.73 -2.12 -8.59
N ARG A 489 -26.89 -1.63 -9.03
CA ARG A 489 -27.32 -1.74 -10.43
C ARG A 489 -27.79 -0.41 -11.01
N GLN A 490 -27.35 -0.11 -12.24
CA GLN A 490 -27.99 0.93 -13.05
C GLN A 490 -29.11 0.32 -13.88
N VAL A 491 -30.24 1.00 -13.92
CA VAL A 491 -31.46 0.56 -14.63
C VAL A 491 -31.92 1.69 -15.53
N LYS A 492 -32.18 1.36 -16.79
CA LYS A 492 -32.67 2.32 -17.78
C LYS A 492 -33.55 1.61 -18.81
N ALA A 493 -34.84 1.91 -18.79
CA ALA A 493 -35.78 1.50 -19.83
C ALA A 493 -35.89 2.56 -20.94
N SER A 494 -36.52 2.21 -22.07
CA SER A 494 -36.56 3.06 -23.27
C SER A 494 -37.16 4.46 -23.04
N ILE A 495 -38.14 4.59 -22.14
CA ILE A 495 -38.87 5.83 -21.84
C ILE A 495 -38.56 6.41 -20.45
N THR A 496 -37.71 5.76 -19.65
CA THR A 496 -37.36 6.25 -18.31
C THR A 496 -36.01 6.95 -18.31
N ARG A 497 -35.79 7.83 -17.34
CA ARG A 497 -34.42 8.26 -17.00
C ARG A 497 -33.61 7.08 -16.48
N SER A 498 -32.29 7.21 -16.49
CA SER A 498 -31.39 6.22 -15.87
C SER A 498 -31.41 6.39 -14.36
N PHE A 499 -31.58 5.29 -13.62
CA PHE A 499 -31.52 5.25 -12.17
C PHE A 499 -30.36 4.38 -11.72
N GLN A 500 -29.59 4.86 -10.74
CA GLN A 500 -28.68 4.02 -9.98
C GLN A 500 -29.40 3.58 -8.70
N ILE A 501 -29.56 2.26 -8.54
CA ILE A 501 -30.14 1.63 -7.36
C ILE A 501 -29.00 1.29 -6.42
N ASP A 502 -29.07 1.79 -5.19
CA ASP A 502 -28.03 1.64 -4.17
C ASP A 502 -27.78 0.16 -3.86
N VAL A 503 -28.86 -0.59 -3.62
CA VAL A 503 -28.85 -2.06 -3.46
C VAL A 503 -30.01 -2.68 -4.23
N PHE A 504 -29.68 -3.56 -5.17
CA PHE A 504 -30.60 -4.38 -5.94
C PHE A 504 -30.41 -5.84 -5.53
N ALA A 505 -31.50 -6.53 -5.18
CA ALA A 505 -31.47 -7.94 -4.84
C ALA A 505 -32.60 -8.70 -5.53
N ARG A 506 -32.32 -9.91 -6.04
CA ARG A 506 -33.30 -10.68 -6.81
C ARG A 506 -33.28 -12.17 -6.46
N LYS A 507 -34.48 -12.75 -6.40
CA LYS A 507 -34.74 -14.19 -6.35
C LYS A 507 -35.93 -14.54 -7.25
N GLY A 508 -35.69 -15.18 -8.39
CA GLY A 508 -36.75 -15.46 -9.35
C GLY A 508 -37.50 -14.17 -9.76
N THR A 509 -38.81 -14.10 -9.47
CA THR A 509 -39.63 -12.90 -9.70
C THR A 509 -39.56 -11.89 -8.55
N ILE A 510 -39.14 -12.27 -7.35
CA ILE A 510 -39.07 -11.35 -6.20
C ILE A 510 -37.83 -10.47 -6.38
N THR A 511 -38.03 -9.15 -6.33
CA THR A 511 -36.95 -8.16 -6.42
C THR A 511 -37.07 -7.16 -5.30
N TRP A 512 -35.98 -6.92 -4.57
CA TRP A 512 -35.90 -5.88 -3.58
C TRP A 512 -34.98 -4.78 -4.10
N ILE A 513 -35.42 -3.53 -4.01
CA ILE A 513 -34.59 -2.37 -4.33
C ILE A 513 -34.55 -1.42 -3.14
N CYS A 514 -33.36 -0.93 -2.84
CA CYS A 514 -33.13 -0.11 -1.66
C CYS A 514 -32.62 1.29 -2.03
N GLU A 515 -33.02 2.28 -1.23
CA GLU A 515 -32.40 3.62 -1.20
C GLU A 515 -31.82 3.84 0.20
N CYS A 516 -30.53 4.14 0.25
CA CYS A 516 -29.77 4.31 1.48
C CYS A 516 -29.48 5.80 1.72
N LYS A 517 -29.79 6.30 2.92
CA LYS A 517 -29.44 7.65 3.37
C LYS A 517 -28.70 7.63 4.68
N TYR A 518 -27.42 7.91 4.59
CA TYR A 518 -26.51 7.96 5.72
C TYR A 518 -26.25 9.40 6.18
N THR A 519 -27.25 10.01 6.79
CA THR A 519 -27.20 11.39 7.28
C THR A 519 -27.95 11.49 8.61
N LYS A 520 -27.82 12.62 9.32
CA LYS A 520 -28.70 12.95 10.46
C LYS A 520 -30.05 13.53 10.03
N THR A 521 -30.14 14.00 8.78
CA THR A 521 -31.36 14.59 8.25
C THR A 521 -32.37 13.50 7.94
N LYS A 522 -33.60 13.67 8.44
CA LYS A 522 -34.70 12.77 8.14
C LYS A 522 -34.94 12.65 6.64
N MET A 523 -35.14 11.42 6.15
CA MET A 523 -35.53 11.16 4.76
C MET A 523 -36.92 11.73 4.46
N ASN A 524 -37.06 12.40 3.31
CA ASN A 524 -38.30 13.02 2.84
C ASN A 524 -38.89 12.29 1.61
N MET A 525 -40.08 12.71 1.18
CA MET A 525 -40.84 12.09 0.09
C MET A 525 -40.11 12.06 -1.25
N ASN A 526 -39.15 12.98 -1.51
CA ASN A 526 -38.38 12.96 -2.76
C ASN A 526 -37.60 11.65 -2.93
N GLN A 527 -37.12 11.04 -1.85
CA GLN A 527 -36.40 9.76 -1.91
C GLN A 527 -37.36 8.59 -2.16
N VAL A 528 -38.56 8.66 -1.59
CA VAL A 528 -39.62 7.66 -1.81
C VAL A 528 -40.01 7.65 -3.28
N HIS A 529 -40.33 8.82 -3.84
CA HIS A 529 -40.69 8.95 -5.26
C HIS A 529 -39.57 8.53 -6.20
N LYS A 530 -38.32 8.88 -5.90
CA LYS A 530 -37.17 8.42 -6.68
C LYS A 530 -37.09 6.89 -6.71
N LEU A 531 -37.32 6.22 -5.58
CA LEU A 531 -37.26 4.77 -5.50
C LEU A 531 -38.46 4.10 -6.19
N GLU A 532 -39.66 4.67 -6.09
CA GLU A 532 -40.84 4.22 -6.84
C GLU A 532 -40.63 4.33 -8.36
N GLU A 533 -40.11 5.46 -8.86
CA GLU A 533 -39.77 5.61 -10.28
C GLU A 533 -38.70 4.61 -10.74
N ALA A 534 -37.71 4.32 -9.88
CA ALA A 534 -36.71 3.29 -10.17
C ALA A 534 -37.33 1.89 -10.25
N ALA A 535 -38.35 1.60 -9.42
CA ALA A 535 -39.09 0.34 -9.48
C ALA A 535 -39.86 0.20 -10.80
N GLU A 536 -40.50 1.28 -11.27
CA GLU A 536 -41.16 1.31 -12.58
C GLU A 536 -40.17 1.05 -13.72
N ALA A 537 -38.97 1.65 -13.65
CA ALA A 537 -37.91 1.42 -14.61
C ALA A 537 -37.43 -0.05 -14.61
N VAL A 538 -37.29 -0.68 -13.44
CA VAL A 538 -36.94 -2.11 -13.29
C VAL A 538 -37.97 -3.00 -13.97
N VAL A 539 -39.25 -2.73 -13.73
CA VAL A 539 -40.36 -3.50 -14.32
C VAL A 539 -40.39 -3.32 -15.84
N LEU A 540 -40.17 -2.10 -16.33
CA LEU A 540 -40.21 -1.82 -17.77
C LEU A 540 -38.99 -2.40 -18.50
N GLU A 541 -37.79 -2.29 -17.93
CA GLU A 541 -36.57 -2.90 -18.46
C GLU A 541 -36.74 -4.43 -18.60
N ALA A 542 -37.34 -5.09 -17.59
CA ALA A 542 -37.63 -6.51 -17.65
C ALA A 542 -38.63 -6.87 -18.76
N LYS A 543 -39.69 -6.05 -18.96
CA LYS A 543 -40.66 -6.22 -20.06
C LYS A 543 -39.99 -6.06 -21.43
N GLU A 544 -39.17 -5.03 -21.60
CA GLU A 544 -38.45 -4.76 -22.85
C GLU A 544 -37.44 -5.87 -23.18
N ALA A 545 -36.81 -6.45 -22.16
CA ALA A 545 -35.89 -7.58 -22.31
C ALA A 545 -36.59 -8.94 -22.51
N GLY A 546 -37.92 -9.02 -22.48
CA GLY A 546 -38.68 -10.27 -22.55
C GLY A 546 -38.45 -11.20 -21.34
N ALA A 547 -38.03 -10.65 -20.21
CA ALA A 547 -37.79 -11.39 -18.96
C ALA A 547 -39.06 -11.48 -18.11
N ASN A 548 -39.03 -12.32 -17.07
CA ASN A 548 -40.11 -12.39 -16.09
C ASN A 548 -40.30 -11.03 -15.40
N ILE A 549 -41.55 -10.58 -15.31
CA ILE A 549 -41.90 -9.32 -14.66
C ILE A 549 -41.62 -9.45 -13.15
N PRO A 550 -40.78 -8.58 -12.57
CA PRO A 550 -40.45 -8.66 -11.15
C PRO A 550 -41.60 -8.14 -10.27
N ASP A 551 -41.83 -8.83 -9.15
CA ASP A 551 -42.59 -8.34 -8.00
C ASP A 551 -41.63 -7.53 -7.11
N VAL A 552 -41.76 -6.20 -7.19
CA VAL A 552 -40.78 -5.27 -6.61
C VAL A 552 -41.21 -4.83 -5.21
N GLN A 553 -40.34 -5.10 -4.24
CA GLN A 553 -40.41 -4.61 -2.86
C GLN A 553 -39.40 -3.47 -2.69
N LEU A 554 -39.85 -2.38 -2.08
CA LEU A 554 -39.03 -1.20 -1.83
C LEU A 554 -38.55 -1.24 -0.38
N TRP A 555 -37.28 -0.89 -0.16
CA TRP A 555 -36.75 -0.77 1.19
C TRP A 555 -36.01 0.56 1.38
N LEU A 556 -36.59 1.43 2.21
CA LEU A 556 -36.04 2.74 2.53
C LEU A 556 -35.18 2.65 3.79
N ILE A 557 -33.95 3.14 3.73
CA ILE A 557 -32.98 2.94 4.80
C ILE A 557 -32.43 4.32 5.17
N SER A 558 -32.63 4.76 6.43
CA SER A 558 -32.14 6.07 6.87
C SER A 558 -31.64 6.09 8.30
N THR A 559 -30.37 6.44 8.49
CA THR A 559 -29.80 6.62 9.83
C THR A 559 -30.31 7.87 10.55
N GLY A 560 -30.81 8.86 9.80
CA GLY A 560 -31.41 10.08 10.34
C GLY A 560 -32.90 9.93 10.66
N GLY A 561 -33.47 8.75 10.38
CA GLY A 561 -34.88 8.47 10.46
C GLY A 561 -35.68 9.08 9.30
N PHE A 562 -37.00 9.16 9.48
CA PHE A 562 -37.95 9.55 8.43
C PHE A 562 -38.81 10.73 8.89
N THR A 563 -39.25 11.56 7.94
CA THR A 563 -40.27 12.59 8.23
C THR A 563 -41.62 11.92 8.50
N ASP A 564 -42.49 12.59 9.26
CA ASP A 564 -43.81 12.06 9.57
C ASP A 564 -44.66 11.84 8.31
N GLU A 565 -44.44 12.66 7.28
CA GLU A 565 -45.03 12.51 5.95
C GLU A 565 -44.66 11.17 5.31
N VAL A 566 -43.37 10.80 5.32
CA VAL A 566 -42.91 9.50 4.80
C VAL A 566 -43.51 8.36 5.59
N LEU A 567 -43.47 8.43 6.93
CA LEU A 567 -44.03 7.38 7.80
C LEU A 567 -45.52 7.17 7.55
N ASN A 568 -46.29 8.26 7.41
CA ASN A 568 -47.72 8.20 7.10
C ASN A 568 -47.99 7.59 5.71
N TYR A 569 -47.15 7.89 4.73
CA TYR A 569 -47.26 7.35 3.37
C TYR A 569 -46.97 5.84 3.32
N VAL A 570 -45.89 5.39 3.95
CA VAL A 570 -45.41 3.99 3.84
C VAL A 570 -46.14 3.02 4.78
N LYS A 571 -46.74 3.51 5.87
CA LYS A 571 -47.40 2.66 6.87
C LYS A 571 -48.44 1.71 6.27
N ASN A 572 -49.20 2.19 5.29
CA ASN A 572 -50.30 1.44 4.66
C ASN A 572 -49.91 0.75 3.33
N LYS A 573 -48.62 0.81 2.92
CA LYS A 573 -48.13 0.21 1.68
C LYS A 573 -47.43 -1.11 1.98
N GLU A 574 -48.02 -2.23 1.56
CA GLU A 574 -47.46 -3.57 1.85
C GLU A 574 -46.11 -3.80 1.17
N ASN A 575 -45.89 -3.19 0.01
CA ASN A 575 -44.69 -3.36 -0.80
C ASN A 575 -43.53 -2.41 -0.42
N ILE A 576 -43.66 -1.63 0.65
CA ILE A 576 -42.64 -0.66 1.08
C ILE A 576 -42.26 -0.92 2.55
N TYR A 577 -41.00 -1.27 2.75
CA TYR A 577 -40.34 -1.39 4.05
C TYR A 577 -39.53 -0.15 4.36
N TYR A 578 -39.31 0.12 5.65
CA TYR A 578 -38.39 1.16 6.07
C TYR A 578 -37.62 0.75 7.33
N SER A 579 -36.34 1.10 7.41
CA SER A 579 -35.51 0.85 8.58
C SER A 579 -34.76 2.12 8.98
N ASP A 580 -34.94 2.52 10.23
CA ASP A 580 -34.14 3.57 10.84
C ASP A 580 -32.82 3.01 11.40
N GLU A 581 -32.02 3.84 12.06
CA GLU A 581 -30.75 3.41 12.67
C GLU A 581 -30.90 2.17 13.55
N ASN A 582 -31.94 2.11 14.39
CA ASN A 582 -32.16 0.98 15.29
C ASN A 582 -32.55 -0.26 14.50
N GLY A 583 -33.50 -0.14 13.57
CA GLY A 583 -33.94 -1.25 12.74
C GLY A 583 -32.79 -1.89 11.95
N ILE A 584 -31.93 -1.09 11.33
CA ILE A 584 -30.80 -1.62 10.55
C ILE A 584 -29.76 -2.28 11.46
N ASN A 585 -29.49 -1.70 12.64
CA ASN A 585 -28.56 -2.28 13.60
C ASN A 585 -29.03 -3.64 14.11
N GLU A 586 -30.32 -3.81 14.40
CA GLU A 586 -30.87 -5.10 14.84
C GLU A 586 -30.80 -6.15 13.72
N ILE A 587 -31.14 -5.79 12.48
CA ILE A 587 -30.97 -6.69 11.33
C ILE A 587 -29.48 -7.07 11.19
N PHE A 588 -28.57 -6.09 11.22
CA PHE A 588 -27.14 -6.34 11.07
C PHE A 588 -26.58 -7.28 12.15
N ARG A 589 -27.04 -7.16 13.40
CA ARG A 589 -26.67 -8.05 14.51
C ARG A 589 -27.10 -9.49 14.30
N LEU A 590 -28.32 -9.72 13.81
CA LEU A 590 -28.82 -11.07 13.51
C LEU A 590 -27.90 -11.83 12.55
N TYR A 591 -27.22 -11.11 11.65
CA TYR A 591 -26.33 -11.66 10.62
C TYR A 591 -24.83 -11.57 10.96
N GLY A 592 -24.50 -11.51 12.25
CA GLY A 592 -23.14 -11.60 12.76
C GLY A 592 -22.40 -10.26 12.86
N GLY A 593 -23.11 -9.13 12.76
CA GLY A 593 -22.58 -7.82 13.11
C GLY A 593 -22.30 -7.73 14.61
N ASN A 594 -21.04 -7.53 15.01
CA ASN A 594 -20.62 -7.43 16.41
C ASN A 594 -20.38 -5.98 16.88
N TYR A 595 -20.83 -5.00 16.10
CA TYR A 595 -20.73 -3.58 16.42
C TYR A 595 -21.97 -2.84 15.90
N HIS A 596 -22.23 -1.66 16.48
CA HIS A 596 -23.24 -0.74 15.95
C HIS A 596 -22.72 -0.04 14.71
N ILE A 597 -23.53 -0.02 13.65
CA ILE A 597 -23.32 0.77 12.44
C ILE A 597 -23.05 2.23 12.87
N PRO A 598 -21.84 2.76 12.64
CA PRO A 598 -21.43 4.02 13.25
C PRO A 598 -22.11 5.22 12.60
N VAL A 599 -23.02 5.92 13.29
CA VAL A 599 -23.64 7.13 12.73
C VAL A 599 -22.61 8.20 12.48
N PHE A 600 -22.36 8.47 11.19
CA PHE A 600 -21.51 9.57 10.79
C PHE A 600 -22.26 10.91 10.92
N VAL A 601 -21.65 11.87 11.64
CA VAL A 601 -22.13 13.23 11.88
C VAL A 601 -21.81 14.17 10.72
#